data_AF-A0A6G1E1V4-F1
#
_entry.id   AF-A0A6G1E1V4-F1
#
_cell.length_a   1.000
_cell.length_b   1.000
_cell.length_c   1.000
_cell.angle_alpha   90.00
_cell.angle_beta   90.00
_cell.angle_gamma   90.00
#
_symmetry.space_group_name_H-M   'P 1'
#
loop_
_entity.id
_entity.type
_entity.pdbx_description
1 polymer ?
#
loop_
_entity_poly.entity_id
_entity_poly.type
_entity_poly.pdbx_seq_one_letter_code
_entity_poly.pdbx_strand_id
1 'polypeptide(L)'
;MKSGMATTSILLFLLLAGLTAAAHRTADDDTNNNIRLPNYGAQAPEPARPWNCCDNIEMLPEKIFPPRWRCNDELEPSQCVAACKVCQEAPGPFPGPLICSDVYWGVDPGPFCTERPWGKCCDSAICTKSIPPICQCADEVDSCAAACKDCQPVESSEPPRYVCQDQFTGQPGPRCTPDEQN
;
A
#
# COMPACT_ATOMS: atom_id res chain seq x y z
N MET A 1 18.83 16.00 -73.14
CA MET A 1 20.02 15.13 -73.04
C MET A 1 21.25 15.97 -72.74
N LYS A 2 21.72 15.95 -71.49
CA LYS A 2 23.13 16.20 -71.16
C LYS A 2 23.37 15.58 -69.79
N SER A 3 23.91 14.36 -69.81
CA SER A 3 24.36 13.63 -68.63
C SER A 3 25.76 14.11 -68.26
N GLY A 4 26.00 14.32 -66.97
CA GLY A 4 27.32 14.50 -66.38
C GLY A 4 27.32 13.82 -65.02
N MET A 5 28.04 12.71 -64.93
CA MET A 5 28.13 11.77 -63.81
C MET A 5 29.36 12.10 -62.93
N ALA A 6 29.33 11.58 -61.70
CA ALA A 6 30.45 11.37 -60.76
C ALA A 6 30.73 12.58 -59.83
N THR A 7 31.02 12.45 -58.54
CA THR A 7 31.61 11.36 -57.76
C THR A 7 31.20 11.46 -56.28
N THR A 8 31.06 10.28 -55.66
CA THR A 8 30.97 9.97 -54.24
C THR A 8 32.11 10.56 -53.39
N SER A 9 31.80 11.06 -52.19
CA SER A 9 32.72 11.07 -51.04
C SER A 9 31.93 11.09 -49.74
N ILE A 10 31.90 9.93 -49.09
CA ILE A 10 31.32 9.68 -47.77
C ILE A 10 32.33 10.22 -46.75
N LEU A 11 31.98 11.28 -46.03
CA LEU A 11 32.75 11.75 -44.86
C LEU A 11 32.04 11.28 -43.59
N LEU A 12 32.75 10.39 -42.89
CA LEU A 12 32.39 9.71 -41.65
C LEU A 12 32.44 10.70 -40.47
N PHE A 13 31.30 11.01 -39.85
CA PHE A 13 31.25 11.83 -38.64
C PHE A 13 31.53 10.95 -37.40
N LEU A 14 32.75 11.04 -36.85
CA LEU A 14 33.08 10.48 -35.54
C LEU A 14 32.96 11.59 -34.48
N LEU A 15 31.87 11.55 -33.71
CA LEU A 15 31.66 12.38 -32.52
C LEU A 15 32.37 11.74 -31.32
N LEU A 16 33.52 12.29 -30.93
CA LEU A 16 34.17 12.02 -29.64
C LEU A 16 33.97 13.25 -28.74
N ALA A 17 32.85 13.27 -28.02
CA ALA A 17 32.64 14.16 -26.88
C ALA A 17 32.73 13.33 -25.60
N GLY A 18 33.89 13.38 -24.95
CA GLY A 18 34.12 12.76 -23.65
C GLY A 18 35.23 13.50 -22.90
N LEU A 19 35.02 13.63 -21.59
CA LEU A 19 35.90 14.17 -20.52
C LEU A 19 35.58 15.59 -20.05
N THR A 20 34.55 15.66 -19.21
CA THR A 20 34.32 16.73 -18.22
C THR A 20 35.34 16.64 -17.07
N ALA A 21 36.02 17.77 -16.84
CA ALA A 21 36.59 18.29 -15.60
C ALA A 21 37.07 17.30 -14.51
N ALA A 22 38.38 17.25 -14.34
CA ALA A 22 39.02 16.90 -13.07
C ALA A 22 38.66 17.96 -12.01
N ALA A 23 37.85 17.58 -11.02
CA ALA A 23 37.76 18.30 -9.76
C ALA A 23 38.85 17.77 -8.82
N HIS A 24 39.52 18.72 -8.18
CA HIS A 24 40.68 18.56 -7.31
C HIS A 24 40.47 17.52 -6.20
N ARG A 25 41.52 16.73 -5.95
CA ARG A 25 41.75 16.08 -4.66
C ARG A 25 41.93 17.16 -3.59
N THR A 26 41.17 17.08 -2.51
CA THR A 26 41.63 17.47 -1.18
C THR A 26 41.77 16.18 -0.39
N ALA A 27 43.02 15.74 -0.23
CA ALA A 27 43.37 14.83 0.84
C ALA A 27 43.33 15.66 2.13
N ASP A 28 42.34 15.40 2.98
CA ASP A 28 42.42 15.80 4.38
C ASP A 28 42.86 14.56 5.16
N ASP A 29 44.13 14.61 5.54
CA ASP A 29 44.80 13.74 6.48
C ASP A 29 44.34 14.17 7.88
N ASP A 30 43.34 13.47 8.42
CA ASP A 30 43.06 13.52 9.84
C ASP A 30 42.84 12.09 10.33
N THR A 31 43.89 11.59 10.97
CA THR A 31 43.93 10.29 11.62
C THR A 31 43.01 10.31 12.84
N ASN A 32 41.74 10.04 12.61
CA ASN A 32 40.84 9.62 13.66
C ASN A 32 39.99 8.47 13.10
N ASN A 33 40.30 7.24 13.53
CA ASN A 33 39.66 5.99 13.14
C ASN A 33 38.23 5.89 13.72
N ASN A 34 37.41 6.88 13.43
CA ASN A 34 36.00 6.92 13.77
C ASN A 34 35.26 6.61 12.48
N ILE A 35 35.09 5.31 12.18
CA ILE A 35 34.17 4.87 11.14
C ILE A 35 32.80 5.46 11.51
N ARG A 36 32.41 6.54 10.84
CA ARG A 36 31.06 7.07 10.93
C ARG A 36 30.17 6.07 10.20
N LEU A 37 29.59 5.12 10.95
CA LEU A 37 28.52 4.31 10.41
C LEU A 37 27.43 5.28 9.91
N PRO A 38 26.86 5.07 8.70
CA PRO A 38 25.69 5.81 8.29
C PRO A 38 24.64 5.64 9.40
N ASN A 39 24.11 6.75 9.88
CA ASN A 39 23.02 6.76 10.84
C ASN A 39 21.88 5.93 10.23
N TYR A 40 21.63 4.74 10.79
CA TYR A 40 20.51 3.85 10.45
C TYR A 40 19.17 4.46 10.89
N GLY A 41 18.94 5.73 10.55
CA GLY A 41 17.74 6.49 10.89
C GLY A 41 17.05 7.10 9.66
N ALA A 42 17.63 6.97 8.47
CA ALA A 42 16.87 7.20 7.24
C ALA A 42 16.16 5.89 6.91
N GLN A 43 14.93 5.73 7.42
CA GLN A 43 14.03 4.69 6.96
C GLN A 43 13.96 4.80 5.43
N ALA A 44 14.44 3.78 4.71
CA ALA A 44 14.21 3.71 3.27
C ALA A 44 12.69 3.90 3.07
N PRO A 45 12.25 4.74 2.11
CA PRO A 45 10.83 4.93 1.88
C PRO A 45 10.21 3.55 1.68
N GLU A 46 9.22 3.21 2.51
CA GLU A 46 8.50 1.96 2.34
C GLU A 46 7.98 1.91 0.89
N PRO A 47 8.09 0.75 0.22
CA PRO A 47 7.68 0.64 -1.17
C PRO A 47 6.22 1.11 -1.29
N ALA A 48 5.94 2.04 -2.20
CA ALA A 48 4.59 2.52 -2.38
C ALA A 48 3.69 1.35 -2.83
N ARG A 49 2.58 1.15 -2.12
CA ARG A 49 1.54 0.18 -2.49
C ARG A 49 0.83 0.58 -3.79
N PRO A 50 0.47 -0.37 -4.67
CA PRO A 50 -0.19 -0.07 -5.95
C PRO A 50 -1.63 0.43 -5.84
N TRP A 51 -2.29 0.22 -4.69
CA TRP A 51 -3.68 0.59 -4.46
C TRP A 51 -3.82 1.58 -3.31
N ASN A 52 -4.86 2.42 -3.35
CA ASN A 52 -5.19 3.34 -2.25
C ASN A 52 -5.99 2.65 -1.14
N CYS A 53 -6.88 1.74 -1.50
CA CYS A 53 -7.64 0.86 -0.61
C CYS A 53 -7.82 -0.51 -1.28
N CYS A 54 -8.16 -1.55 -0.52
CA CYS A 54 -8.43 -2.88 -1.08
C CYS A 54 -9.45 -3.65 -0.21
N ASP A 55 -10.55 -4.12 -0.78
CA ASP A 55 -11.56 -4.89 -0.04
C ASP A 55 -11.30 -6.41 -0.05
N ASN A 56 -10.74 -6.93 -1.14
CA ASN A 56 -10.38 -8.33 -1.32
C ASN A 56 -8.86 -8.51 -1.23
N ILE A 57 -8.31 -8.21 -0.06
CA ILE A 57 -6.88 -8.29 0.20
C ILE A 57 -6.45 -9.73 0.51
N GLU A 58 -5.43 -10.21 -0.21
CA GLU A 58 -4.87 -11.54 -0.02
C GLU A 58 -3.43 -11.46 0.48
N MET A 59 -3.14 -12.16 1.58
CA MET A 59 -1.76 -12.44 1.99
C MET A 59 -1.25 -13.66 1.23
N LEU A 60 -0.16 -13.49 0.48
CA LEU A 60 0.46 -14.60 -0.24
C LEU A 60 1.01 -15.64 0.73
N PRO A 61 1.01 -16.94 0.37
CA PRO A 61 1.32 -18.06 1.28
C PRO A 61 2.78 -18.13 1.73
N GLU A 62 3.64 -17.25 1.24
CA GLU A 62 5.05 -17.18 1.58
C GLU A 62 5.22 -16.78 3.04
N LYS A 63 5.90 -17.62 3.83
CA LYS A 63 6.17 -17.38 5.25
C LYS A 63 7.36 -16.45 5.44
N ILE A 64 7.24 -15.22 4.95
CA ILE A 64 8.26 -14.18 5.08
C ILE A 64 7.70 -12.98 5.85
N PHE A 65 8.59 -12.24 6.53
CA PHE A 65 8.24 -11.01 7.23
C PHE A 65 9.08 -9.84 6.70
N PRO A 66 8.46 -8.70 6.30
CA PRO A 66 7.01 -8.45 6.23
C PRO A 66 6.29 -9.38 5.23
N PRO A 67 4.96 -9.58 5.34
CA PRO A 67 4.21 -10.38 4.39
C PRO A 67 4.15 -9.76 2.98
N ARG A 68 3.80 -10.59 1.99
CA ARG A 68 3.45 -10.13 0.65
C ARG A 68 1.95 -10.12 0.46
N TRP A 69 1.46 -9.07 -0.18
CA TRP A 69 0.05 -8.80 -0.36
C TRP A 69 -0.28 -8.62 -1.82
N ARG A 70 -1.48 -9.05 -2.21
CA ARG A 70 -2.08 -8.77 -3.51
C ARG A 70 -3.52 -8.31 -3.31
N CYS A 71 -3.92 -7.27 -4.04
CA CYS A 71 -5.30 -6.82 -4.03
C CYS A 71 -6.08 -7.49 -5.17
N ASN A 72 -7.11 -8.26 -4.81
CA ASN A 72 -7.98 -8.95 -5.76
C ASN A 72 -9.32 -8.23 -5.94
N ASP A 73 -9.35 -6.91 -5.76
CA ASP A 73 -10.51 -6.11 -6.11
C ASP A 73 -10.73 -6.17 -7.62
N GLU A 74 -11.97 -6.36 -8.02
CA GLU A 74 -12.36 -6.34 -9.42
C GLU A 74 -12.31 -4.90 -9.93
N LEU A 75 -11.56 -4.69 -11.01
CA LEU A 75 -11.30 -3.40 -11.61
C LEU A 75 -11.90 -3.33 -13.01
N GLU A 76 -12.40 -2.14 -13.34
CA GLU A 76 -12.65 -1.79 -14.72
C GLU A 76 -11.31 -1.65 -15.50
N PRO A 77 -11.27 -1.92 -16.81
CA PRO A 77 -10.04 -1.85 -17.59
C PRO A 77 -9.28 -0.53 -17.47
N SER A 78 -10.00 0.59 -17.38
CA SER A 78 -9.40 1.92 -17.21
C SER A 78 -8.73 2.11 -15.85
N GLN A 79 -9.22 1.46 -14.80
CA GLN A 79 -8.68 1.58 -13.44
C GLN A 79 -7.38 0.78 -13.29
N CYS A 80 -7.28 -0.42 -13.87
CA CYS A 80 -6.03 -1.16 -13.75
C CYS A 80 -4.90 -0.48 -14.53
N VAL A 81 -5.14 0.00 -15.75
CA VAL A 81 -4.09 0.72 -16.52
C VAL A 81 -3.53 1.93 -15.76
N ALA A 82 -4.33 2.57 -14.90
CA ALA A 82 -3.90 3.71 -14.10
C ALA A 82 -3.19 3.31 -12.79
N ALA A 83 -3.63 2.23 -12.13
CA ALA A 83 -3.20 1.86 -10.77
C ALA A 83 -2.14 0.75 -10.71
N CYS A 84 -2.10 -0.14 -11.71
CA CYS A 84 -1.34 -1.39 -11.68
C CYS A 84 -0.31 -1.45 -12.82
N LYS A 85 0.87 -2.03 -12.59
CA LYS A 85 1.83 -2.33 -13.66
C LYS A 85 1.40 -3.54 -14.47
N VAL A 86 0.78 -4.54 -13.82
CA VAL A 86 0.30 -5.77 -14.46
C VAL A 86 -1.17 -6.01 -14.10
N CYS A 87 -2.03 -6.05 -15.12
CA CYS A 87 -3.43 -6.50 -14.99
C CYS A 87 -3.53 -7.99 -15.38
N GLN A 88 -4.42 -8.71 -14.71
CA GLN A 88 -4.77 -10.08 -15.08
C GLN A 88 -6.27 -10.30 -14.95
N GLU A 89 -6.84 -11.22 -15.72
CA GLU A 89 -8.20 -11.69 -15.48
C GLU A 89 -8.28 -12.45 -14.15
N ALA A 90 -9.31 -12.17 -13.37
CA ALA A 90 -9.61 -12.91 -12.15
C ALA A 90 -9.80 -14.40 -12.47
N PRO A 91 -9.38 -15.32 -11.58
CA PRO A 91 -9.66 -16.73 -11.75
C PRO A 91 -11.17 -16.99 -11.86
N GLY A 92 -11.65 -17.57 -12.95
CA GLY A 92 -13.08 -17.83 -13.13
C GLY A 92 -13.52 -18.07 -14.57
N PRO A 93 -14.84 -18.10 -14.82
CA PRO A 93 -15.41 -18.20 -16.16
C PRO A 93 -15.00 -17.01 -17.04
N PHE A 94 -14.72 -17.27 -18.31
CA PHE A 94 -14.32 -16.25 -19.27
C PHE A 94 -15.52 -15.64 -20.01
N PRO A 95 -15.54 -14.30 -20.25
CA PRO A 95 -14.57 -13.30 -19.79
C PRO A 95 -14.78 -12.93 -18.32
N GLY A 96 -13.70 -12.90 -17.55
CA GLY A 96 -13.70 -12.54 -16.13
C GLY A 96 -13.37 -11.05 -15.89
N PRO A 97 -13.66 -10.52 -14.70
CA PRO A 97 -13.23 -9.18 -14.30
C PRO A 97 -11.71 -9.08 -14.24
N LEU A 98 -11.15 -7.87 -14.33
CA LEU A 98 -9.71 -7.66 -14.21
C LEU A 98 -9.31 -7.41 -12.76
N ILE A 99 -8.12 -7.86 -12.38
CA ILE A 99 -7.50 -7.63 -11.07
C ILE A 99 -6.07 -7.09 -11.25
N CYS A 100 -5.58 -6.42 -10.21
CA CYS A 100 -4.20 -5.96 -10.12
C CYS A 100 -3.29 -7.10 -9.64
N SER A 101 -2.32 -7.52 -10.48
CA SER A 101 -1.37 -8.58 -10.12
C SER A 101 -0.09 -8.07 -9.46
N ASP A 102 0.01 -6.76 -9.22
CA ASP A 102 1.16 -6.19 -8.51
C ASP A 102 1.18 -6.66 -7.05
N VAL A 103 2.36 -7.03 -6.57
CA VAL A 103 2.56 -7.51 -5.21
C VAL A 103 3.19 -6.40 -4.38
N TYR A 104 2.56 -6.11 -3.24
CA TYR A 104 3.10 -5.20 -2.24
C TYR A 104 3.80 -5.98 -1.13
N TRP A 105 4.96 -5.52 -0.68
CA TRP A 105 5.72 -6.13 0.40
C TRP A 105 5.81 -5.18 1.59
N GLY A 106 5.07 -5.47 2.66
CA GLY A 106 4.99 -4.59 3.82
C GLY A 106 4.14 -5.15 4.95
N VAL A 107 4.11 -4.47 6.09
CA VAL A 107 3.36 -4.93 7.28
C VAL A 107 1.87 -4.65 7.14
N ASP A 108 1.51 -3.50 6.57
CA ASP A 108 0.12 -3.06 6.41
C ASP A 108 -0.23 -2.93 4.92
N PRO A 109 -1.15 -3.74 4.37
CA PRO A 109 -1.64 -3.60 2.99
C PRO A 109 -2.50 -2.34 2.77
N GLY A 110 -2.77 -1.58 3.83
CA GLY A 110 -3.52 -0.35 3.87
C GLY A 110 -5.02 -0.56 4.09
N PRO A 111 -5.82 0.51 3.99
CA PRO A 111 -7.23 0.46 4.36
C PRO A 111 -8.07 -0.35 3.36
N PHE A 112 -9.20 -0.84 3.84
CA PHE A 112 -10.29 -1.34 3.01
C PHE A 112 -11.02 -0.15 2.37
N CYS A 113 -11.61 -0.37 1.21
CA CYS A 113 -12.41 0.64 0.52
C CYS A 113 -13.79 0.81 1.17
N THR A 114 -14.33 -0.29 1.70
CA THR A 114 -15.56 -0.29 2.48
C THR A 114 -15.31 0.27 3.88
N GLU A 115 -16.16 1.21 4.30
CA GLU A 115 -16.08 1.79 5.64
C GLU A 115 -16.35 0.74 6.73
N ARG A 116 -15.65 0.87 7.86
CA ARG A 116 -15.87 0.01 9.03
C ARG A 116 -17.27 0.24 9.62
N PRO A 117 -17.96 -0.81 10.08
CA PRO A 117 -19.32 -0.68 10.61
C PRO A 117 -19.45 0.25 11.82
N TRP A 118 -18.40 0.35 12.65
CA TRP A 118 -18.32 1.23 13.82
C TRP A 118 -17.63 2.58 13.54
N GLY A 119 -17.30 2.87 12.28
CA GLY A 119 -16.70 4.14 11.87
C GLY A 119 -15.17 4.21 12.03
N LYS A 120 -14.68 5.30 12.62
CA LYS A 120 -13.24 5.66 12.53
C LYS A 120 -12.35 4.99 13.57
N CYS A 121 -12.90 4.58 14.71
CA CYS A 121 -12.15 4.07 15.85
C CYS A 121 -12.95 3.01 16.60
N CYS A 122 -12.27 2.18 17.38
CA CYS A 122 -12.87 1.21 18.29
C CYS A 122 -11.98 0.99 19.52
N ASP A 123 -12.50 1.19 20.72
CA ASP A 123 -11.78 0.98 21.98
C ASP A 123 -11.76 -0.50 22.39
N SER A 124 -12.86 -1.22 22.16
CA SER A 124 -13.09 -2.60 22.57
C SER A 124 -13.23 -3.53 21.36
N ALA A 125 -12.18 -3.58 20.52
CA ALA A 125 -12.14 -4.43 19.35
C ALA A 125 -11.87 -5.90 19.72
N ILE A 126 -12.71 -6.81 19.22
CA ILE A 126 -12.53 -8.26 19.37
C ILE A 126 -12.24 -8.83 18.00
N CYS A 127 -11.03 -9.38 17.80
CA CYS A 127 -10.55 -9.84 16.51
C CYS A 127 -10.09 -11.30 16.53
N THR A 128 -10.27 -11.99 15.41
CA THR A 128 -9.63 -13.28 15.17
C THR A 128 -8.12 -13.12 15.00
N LYS A 129 -7.37 -14.23 15.13
CA LYS A 129 -5.92 -14.27 14.87
C LYS A 129 -5.56 -14.53 13.40
N SER A 130 -6.53 -14.40 12.48
CA SER A 130 -6.28 -14.52 11.04
C SER A 130 -5.61 -13.26 10.50
N ILE A 131 -5.08 -13.34 9.28
CA ILE A 131 -4.44 -12.22 8.60
C ILE A 131 -5.03 -12.16 7.17
N PRO A 132 -5.86 -11.14 6.85
CA PRO A 132 -6.37 -10.10 7.74
C PRO A 132 -7.29 -10.64 8.85
N PRO A 133 -7.38 -9.94 10.00
CA PRO A 133 -8.28 -10.36 11.08
C PRO A 133 -9.73 -10.11 10.70
N ILE A 134 -10.65 -10.87 11.30
CA ILE A 134 -12.08 -10.57 11.31
C ILE A 134 -12.38 -9.98 12.67
N CYS A 135 -12.86 -8.75 12.70
CA CYS A 135 -13.07 -7.96 13.91
C CYS A 135 -14.54 -7.58 14.08
N GLN A 136 -14.94 -7.39 15.33
CA GLN A 136 -16.17 -6.75 15.76
C GLN A 136 -15.82 -5.68 16.80
N CYS A 137 -16.65 -4.65 16.91
CA CYS A 137 -16.46 -3.61 17.92
C CYS A 137 -17.54 -3.68 18.99
N ALA A 138 -17.12 -3.90 20.24
CA ALA A 138 -18.03 -4.00 21.37
C ALA A 138 -18.26 -2.66 22.09
N ASP A 139 -17.95 -1.54 21.42
CA ASP A 139 -18.13 -0.21 22.00
C ASP A 139 -19.62 0.12 22.14
N GLU A 140 -20.00 0.60 23.33
CA GLU A 140 -21.33 1.12 23.61
C GLU A 140 -21.38 2.60 23.22
N VAL A 141 -22.06 2.91 22.12
CA VAL A 141 -22.13 4.26 21.53
C VAL A 141 -23.52 4.87 21.72
N ASP A 142 -23.61 6.21 21.63
CA ASP A 142 -24.91 6.91 21.64
C ASP A 142 -25.73 6.61 20.38
N SER A 143 -25.06 6.34 19.25
CA SER A 143 -25.68 5.95 17.98
C SER A 143 -24.66 5.18 17.13
N CYS A 144 -25.08 4.10 16.48
CA CYS A 144 -24.21 3.38 15.55
C CYS A 144 -23.85 4.23 14.32
N ALA A 145 -22.69 3.96 13.72
CA ALA A 145 -22.29 4.61 12.47
C ALA A 145 -23.17 4.16 11.29
N ALA A 146 -23.20 4.97 10.23
CA ALA A 146 -24.05 4.72 9.06
C ALA A 146 -23.74 3.40 8.32
N ALA A 147 -22.51 2.90 8.44
CA ALA A 147 -22.08 1.64 7.85
C ALA A 147 -22.54 0.41 8.64
N CYS A 148 -23.00 0.58 9.89
CA CYS A 148 -23.51 -0.52 10.71
C CYS A 148 -24.88 -0.98 10.22
N LYS A 149 -25.00 -2.27 9.90
CA LYS A 149 -26.26 -2.89 9.46
C LYS A 149 -27.08 -3.40 10.64
N ASP A 150 -26.43 -3.96 11.65
CA ASP A 150 -27.08 -4.49 12.85
C ASP A 150 -26.72 -3.69 14.11
N CYS A 151 -27.52 -2.66 14.39
CA CYS A 151 -27.35 -1.79 15.56
C CYS A 151 -28.35 -2.17 16.65
N GLN A 152 -27.85 -2.74 17.75
CA GLN A 152 -28.69 -3.26 18.84
C GLN A 152 -28.59 -2.38 20.09
N PRO A 153 -29.69 -2.10 20.80
CA PRO A 153 -29.65 -1.38 22.07
C PRO A 153 -29.04 -2.26 23.17
N VAL A 154 -28.31 -1.63 24.09
CA VAL A 154 -27.78 -2.29 25.30
C VAL A 154 -28.88 -2.33 26.33
N GLU A 155 -29.26 -3.54 26.75
CA GLU A 155 -30.31 -3.75 27.75
C GLU A 155 -29.95 -3.07 29.08
N SER A 156 -30.90 -2.33 29.65
CA SER A 156 -30.74 -1.62 30.94
C SER A 156 -29.69 -0.50 30.97
N SER A 157 -29.27 0.04 29.81
CA SER A 157 -28.40 1.22 29.74
C SER A 157 -29.20 2.52 29.96
N GLU A 158 -28.74 3.37 30.88
CA GLU A 158 -29.24 4.73 31.08
C GLU A 158 -28.07 5.74 31.11
N PRO A 159 -27.94 6.64 30.12
CA PRO A 159 -28.80 6.81 28.93
C PRO A 159 -28.73 5.60 27.97
N PRO A 160 -29.71 5.45 27.06
CA PRO A 160 -29.71 4.36 26.09
C PRO A 160 -28.43 4.34 25.25
N ARG A 161 -27.75 3.20 25.23
CA ARG A 161 -26.56 2.92 24.42
C ARG A 161 -26.86 1.85 23.37
N TYR A 162 -26.02 1.81 22.34
CA TYR A 162 -26.13 0.86 21.25
C TYR A 162 -24.78 0.21 20.95
N VAL A 163 -24.80 -1.02 20.47
CA VAL A 163 -23.62 -1.75 20.02
C VAL A 163 -23.86 -2.22 18.59
N CYS A 164 -22.85 -2.04 17.73
CA CYS A 164 -22.87 -2.59 16.38
C CYS A 164 -22.45 -4.06 16.39
N GLN A 165 -23.29 -4.95 15.88
CA GLN A 165 -23.03 -6.41 15.84
C GLN A 165 -22.35 -6.87 14.55
N ASP A 166 -22.10 -5.95 13.62
CA ASP A 166 -21.46 -6.28 12.34
C ASP A 166 -20.01 -6.75 12.54
N GLN A 167 -19.64 -7.77 11.76
CA GLN A 167 -18.26 -8.18 11.61
C GLN A 167 -17.63 -7.50 10.40
N PHE A 168 -16.34 -7.19 10.52
CA PHE A 168 -15.55 -6.55 9.48
C PHE A 168 -14.25 -7.31 9.28
N THR A 169 -13.92 -7.61 8.02
CA THR A 169 -12.60 -8.17 7.68
C THR A 169 -11.63 -7.01 7.54
N GLY A 170 -10.60 -6.98 8.37
CA GLY A 170 -9.59 -5.92 8.39
C GLY A 170 -9.27 -5.43 9.79
N GLN A 171 -8.27 -4.55 9.88
CA GLN A 171 -7.87 -3.93 11.15
C GLN A 171 -9.04 -3.12 11.73
N PRO A 172 -9.25 -3.13 13.06
CA PRO A 172 -10.40 -2.47 13.65
C PRO A 172 -10.32 -0.94 13.66
N GLY A 173 -9.13 -0.40 13.35
CA GLY A 173 -8.84 1.03 13.44
C GLY A 173 -8.15 1.38 14.75
N PRO A 174 -7.79 2.66 14.93
CA PRO A 174 -7.23 3.14 16.19
C PRO A 174 -8.29 3.08 17.31
N ARG A 175 -7.82 3.21 18.55
CA ARG A 175 -8.68 3.46 19.71
C ARG A 175 -9.33 4.84 19.59
N CYS A 176 -10.55 4.96 20.11
CA CYS A 176 -11.27 6.23 20.20
C CYS A 176 -10.70 7.10 21.31
N THR A 177 -10.37 6.48 22.44
CA THR A 177 -9.77 7.16 23.58
C THR A 177 -8.25 7.16 23.44
N PRO A 178 -7.57 8.32 23.53
CA PRO A 178 -6.11 8.37 23.55
C PRO A 178 -5.56 7.57 24.73
N ASP A 179 -4.48 6.83 24.52
CA ASP A 179 -3.79 6.17 25.63
C ASP A 179 -3.18 7.26 26.55
N GLU A 180 -3.61 7.33 27.81
CA GLU A 180 -2.95 8.16 28.82
C GLU A 180 -1.55 7.58 29.06
N GLN A 181 -0.54 8.12 28.39
CA GLN A 181 0.86 7.79 28.63
C GLN A 181 1.24 8.30 30.02
N ASN A 182 1.45 7.39 30.97
CA ASN A 182 2.17 7.63 32.22
C ASN A 182 3.66 7.38 32.04
#